data_AF-X0WT31-F1
#
_entry.id   AF-X0WT31-F1
#
_cell.length_a   1.000
_cell.length_b   1.000
_cell.length_c   1.000
_cell.angle_alpha   90.00
_cell.angle_beta   90.00
_cell.angle_gamma   90.00
#
_symmetry.space_group_name_H-M   'P 1'
#
loop_
_entity.id
_entity.type
_entity.pdbx_description
1 polymer ?
#
loop_
_entity_poly.entity_id
_entity_poly.type
_entity_poly.pdbx_seq_one_letter_code
_entity_poly.pdbx_strand_id
1 'polypeptide(L)' 'MLYFIQPSTRTFLSFTAACQIVGLPYNEVRDRSTSSEVKGESEDDTIRVLSQYFDLIIMRHPAEGFA' A
#
# COMPACT_ATOMS: atom_id res chain seq x y z
N MET A 1 1.43 1.52 -6.50
CA MET A 1 1.83 1.04 -5.17
C MET A 1 0.67 0.33 -4.49
N LEU A 2 0.84 -0.93 -4.10
CA LEU A 2 -0.12 -1.68 -3.29
C LEU A 2 0.32 -1.60 -1.82
N TYR A 3 -0.36 -0.78 -1.02
CA TYR A 3 0.00 -0.50 0.36
C TYR A 3 -1.00 -1.17 1.32
N PHE A 4 -0.71 -2.41 1.73
CA PHE A 4 -1.62 -3.23 2.54
C PHE A 4 -1.02 -3.47 3.91
N ILE A 5 -1.48 -2.68 4.88
CA ILE A 5 -0.99 -2.77 6.25
C ILE A 5 -1.82 -3.75 7.10
N GLN A 6 -3.03 -4.06 6.65
CA GLN A 6 -3.86 -5.14 7.17
C GLN A 6 -3.79 -6.35 6.23
N PRO A 7 -3.54 -7.57 6.75
CA PRO A 7 -3.46 -8.76 5.91
C PRO A 7 -4.80 -9.06 5.23
N SER A 8 -4.82 -9.05 3.90
CA SER A 8 -5.99 -9.43 3.10
C SER A 8 -5.55 -10.06 1.77
N THR A 9 -5.40 -11.39 1.77
CA THR A 9 -4.91 -12.15 0.60
C THR A 9 -5.80 -12.00 -0.62
N ARG A 10 -7.14 -12.03 -0.44
CA ARG A 10 -8.08 -11.95 -1.56
C ARG A 10 -8.05 -10.59 -2.24
N THR A 11 -8.10 -9.51 -1.46
CA THR A 11 -8.09 -8.14 -1.99
C THR A 11 -6.74 -7.82 -2.64
N PHE A 12 -5.65 -8.22 -2.01
CA PHE A 12 -4.32 -8.02 -2.58
C PHE A 12 -4.19 -8.72 -3.94
N LEU A 13 -4.49 -10.03 -4.01
CA LEU A 13 -4.38 -10.80 -5.24
C LEU A 13 -5.28 -10.25 -6.36
N SER A 14 -6.49 -9.76 -6.06
CA SER A 14 -7.35 -9.16 -7.08
C SER A 14 -6.75 -7.91 -7.70
N PHE A 15 -6.11 -7.04 -6.90
CA PHE A 15 -5.48 -5.83 -7.41
C PHE A 15 -4.16 -6.12 -8.11
N THR A 16 -3.36 -7.06 -7.58
CA THR A 16 -2.17 -7.55 -8.27
C THR A 16 -2.51 -8.10 -9.65
N ALA A 17 -3.53 -8.95 -9.76
CA ALA A 17 -3.99 -9.48 -11.04
C ALA A 17 -4.47 -8.37 -11.98
N ALA A 18 -5.21 -7.37 -11.48
CA ALA A 18 -5.64 -6.23 -12.28
C ALA A 18 -4.45 -5.43 -12.82
N CYS A 19 -3.44 -5.13 -12.00
CA CYS A 19 -2.22 -4.45 -12.44
C CYS A 19 -1.48 -5.27 -13.52
N GLN A 20 -1.36 -6.58 -13.34
CA GLN A 20 -0.74 -7.48 -14.32
C GLN A 20 -1.51 -7.53 -15.65
N ILE A 21 -2.85 -7.60 -15.61
CA ILE A 21 -3.70 -7.62 -16.81
C ILE A 21 -3.54 -6.34 -17.63
N VAL A 22 -3.45 -5.19 -16.96
CA VAL A 22 -3.24 -3.88 -17.60
C VAL A 22 -1.79 -3.67 -18.02
N GLY A 23 -0.86 -4.53 -17.59
CA GLY A 23 0.57 -4.39 -17.85
C GLY A 23 1.22 -3.26 -17.03
N LEU A 24 0.59 -2.86 -15.92
CA LEU A 24 1.12 -1.82 -15.03
C LEU A 24 2.21 -2.40 -14.12
N PRO A 25 3.41 -1.82 -14.09
CA PRO A 25 4.40 -2.14 -13.08
C PRO A 25 3.89 -1.67 -11.72
N TYR A 26 4.00 -2.52 -10.70
CA TYR A 26 3.56 -2.20 -9.35
C TYR A 26 4.61 -2.65 -8.33
N ASN A 27 4.71 -1.89 -7.24
CA ASN A 27 5.44 -2.26 -6.04
C ASN A 27 4.45 -2.52 -4.91
N GLU A 28 4.83 -3.35 -3.94
CA GLU A 28 3.97 -3.79 -2.84
C GLU A 28 4.64 -3.63 -1.48
N VAL A 29 3.84 -3.25 -0.49
CA VAL A 29 4.19 -3.26 0.94
C VAL A 29 3.09 -4.03 1.65
N ARG A 30 3.48 -5.13 2.31
CA ARG A 30 2.55 -6.10 2.92
C ARG A 30 2.71 -6.27 4.42
N ASP A 31 3.76 -5.68 5.01
CA ASP A 31 4.09 -5.93 6.40
C ASP A 31 4.55 -4.66 7.12
N ARG A 32 3.94 -4.38 8.28
CA ARG A 32 4.36 -3.32 9.20
C ARG A 32 5.76 -3.57 9.76
N SER A 33 6.19 -4.82 9.84
CA SER A 33 7.46 -5.21 10.46
C SER A 33 8.68 -5.00 9.56
N THR A 34 8.48 -4.91 8.24
CA THR A 34 9.56 -4.64 7.27
C THR A 34 9.51 -3.22 6.71
N SER A 35 8.38 -2.53 6.87
CA SER A 35 8.20 -1.11 6.55
C SER A 35 8.70 -0.23 7.69
N SER A 36 9.34 0.90 7.38
CA SER A 36 9.89 1.88 8.33
C SER A 36 8.86 2.53 9.29
N GLU A 37 7.59 2.12 9.26
CA GLU A 37 6.55 2.51 10.22
C GLU A 37 6.89 2.15 11.67
N VAL A 38 7.86 1.26 11.91
CA VAL A 38 8.42 0.98 13.25
C VAL A 38 9.21 2.18 13.82
N LYS A 39 9.54 3.20 13.00
CA LYS A 39 10.33 4.36 13.41
C LYS A 39 9.54 5.59 13.85
N GLY A 40 8.20 5.56 13.80
CA GLY A 40 7.36 6.68 14.24
C GLY A 40 7.16 7.78 13.19
N GLU A 41 7.31 7.46 11.89
CA GLU A 41 6.82 8.32 10.82
C GLU A 41 5.29 8.29 10.78
N SER A 42 4.66 9.46 10.58
CA SER A 42 3.21 9.55 10.47
C SER A 42 2.72 8.81 9.22
N GLU A 43 1.58 8.14 9.32
CA GLU A 43 0.94 7.44 8.18
C GLU A 43 0.66 8.40 7.01
N ASP A 44 0.31 9.66 7.31
CA ASP A 44 0.13 10.73 6.33
C ASP A 44 1.43 11.10 5.60
N ASP A 45 2.54 11.21 6.33
CA ASP A 45 3.87 11.47 5.74
C ASP A 45 4.30 10.31 4.84
N THR A 46 3.99 9.07 5.24
CA THR A 46 4.27 7.87 4.43
C THR A 46 3.51 7.94 3.11
N ILE A 47 2.20 8.23 3.14
CA ILE A 47 1.38 8.38 1.94
C ILE A 47 1.91 9.54 1.08
N ARG A 48 2.30 10.65 1.70
CA ARG A 48 2.84 11.82 0.99
C ARG A 48 4.14 11.49 0.26
N VAL A 49 5.06 10.77 0.88
CA VAL A 49 6.29 10.30 0.25
C VAL A 49 5.98 9.32 -0.88
N LEU A 50 5.09 8.34 -0.66
CA LEU A 50 4.68 7.39 -1.68
C LEU A 50 4.01 8.08 -2.88
N SER A 51 3.25 9.16 -2.65
CA SER A 51 2.58 9.91 -3.72
C SER A 51 3.55 10.61 -4.66
N GLN A 52 4.80 10.84 -4.24
CA GLN A 52 5.84 11.42 -5.09
C GLN A 52 6.48 10.38 -6.03
N TYR A 53 6.39 9.09 -5.68
CA TYR A 53 7.02 8.01 -6.45
C TYR A 53 6.04 7.25 -7.36
N PHE A 54 4.75 7.30 -7.06
CA PHE A 54 3.74 6.48 -7.74
C PHE A 54 2.53 7.31 -8.14
N ASP A 55 2.07 7.11 -9.37
CA ASP A 55 0.86 7.74 -9.90
C ASP A 55 -0.44 7.15 -9.32
N LEU A 56 -0.36 5.94 -8.74
CA LEU A 56 -1.49 5.23 -8.16
C LEU A 56 -1.08 4.53 -6.86
N ILE A 57 -1.87 4.75 -5.81
CA ILE A 57 -1.72 4.09 -4.52
C ILE A 57 -3.05 3.40 -4.19
N ILE A 58 -3.00 2.09 -3.98
CA ILE A 58 -4.13 1.31 -3.47
C ILE A 58 -3.78 0.94 -2.05
N MET A 59 -4.48 1.53 -1.08
CA MET A 59 -4.18 1.37 0.34
C MET A 59 -5.26 0.59 1.10
N ARG A 60 -4.84 -0.13 2.15
CA ARG A 60 -5.75 -0.76 3.12
C ARG A 60 -5.23 -0.59 4.53
N HIS A 61 -5.97 0.17 5.33
CA HIS A 61 -5.61 0.55 6.70
C HIS A 61 -6.62 0.04 7.74
N PRO A 62 -6.20 -0.44 8.93
CA PRO A 62 -7.11 -0.84 10.00
C PRO A 62 -7.69 0.33 10.82
N ALA A 63 -7.10 1.53 10.78
CA ALA A 63 -7.59 2.67 11.56
C ALA A 63 -8.77 3.38 10.88
N GLU A 64 -9.81 3.69 11.66
CA GLU A 64 -10.97 4.47 11.22
C GLU A 64 -10.53 5.92 10.94
N GLY A 65 -10.78 6.41 9.72
CA GLY A 65 -10.31 7.73 9.24
C GLY A 65 -9.39 7.68 8.02
N PHE A 66 -8.83 6.50 7.72
CA PHE A 66 -8.08 6.20 6.49
C PHE A 66 -8.82 5.19 5.59
N ALA A 67 -10.14 5.05 5.79
CA ALA A 67 -11.02 4.10 5.10
C ALA A 67 -11.80 4.75 3.96
#